data_AF-A0A6I8SVE4-F1
#
_entry.id   AF-A0A6I8SVE4-F1
#
_cell.length_a   1.000
_cell.length_b   1.000
_cell.length_c   1.000
_cell.angle_alpha   90.00
_cell.angle_beta   90.00
_cell.angle_gamma   90.00
#
_symmetry.space_group_name_H-M   'P 1'
#
loop_
_entity.id
_entity.type
_entity.pdbx_description
1 polymer ?
#
loop_
_entity_poly.entity_id
_entity_poly.type
_entity_poly.pdbx_seq_one_letter_code
_entity_poly.pdbx_strand_id
1 'polypeptide(L)'
;MTTVALQRMPRKRQRVQILNNAPCKMILHESTEKHETSSYSEEQKPKISKYFQNPGIHLLSEFYNQPCTELAKSFLGQVLVRKLPDGTELRGRIVETESYLGGDDEASHSRGGKRTERNVAMYMKPGTIYVYQIYGIYFCMNVSSQGDGAAVLLRSLEPLEGLDIMRNFRNGRRNEKAKPLKETELCNGPSKLCQALDINKSYDRKDLTNDQDTWIEAGSKILDEDIVSCSRIGIGNAGEWTKKPLRFYIKGNKYVSVRDKYAEANKTFQNTSPDCHAKNNFNTLK
;
A
#
# COMPACT_ATOMS: atom_id res chain seq x y z
N MET A 1 3.51 -63.81 1.77
CA MET A 1 2.26 -63.32 2.41
C MET A 1 2.55 -61.85 2.74
N THR A 2 2.03 -60.84 2.05
CA THR A 2 0.60 -60.54 1.83
C THR A 2 0.50 -59.60 0.61
N THR A 3 -0.40 -59.92 -0.31
CA THR A 3 -0.70 -59.19 -1.54
C THR A 3 -1.69 -58.07 -1.25
N VAL A 4 -1.47 -56.83 -1.72
CA VAL A 4 -2.53 -55.82 -1.85
C VAL A 4 -2.44 -55.14 -3.21
N ALA A 5 -3.49 -55.34 -3.99
CA ALA A 5 -3.67 -54.88 -5.35
C ALA A 5 -4.00 -53.37 -5.41
N LEU A 6 -3.31 -52.64 -6.29
CA LEU A 6 -3.69 -51.28 -6.70
C LEU A 6 -4.78 -51.36 -7.78
N GLN A 7 -6.02 -51.11 -7.39
CA GLN A 7 -7.14 -50.93 -8.30
C GLN A 7 -7.05 -49.56 -8.99
N ARG A 8 -6.78 -49.56 -10.30
CA ARG A 8 -6.81 -48.38 -11.17
C ARG A 8 -8.27 -48.06 -11.56
N MET A 9 -8.74 -46.85 -11.24
CA MET A 9 -10.01 -46.32 -11.76
C MET A 9 -9.84 -45.74 -13.19
N PRO A 10 -10.77 -45.99 -14.12
CA PRO A 10 -10.67 -45.54 -15.51
C PRO A 10 -11.10 -44.07 -15.68
N ARG A 11 -10.22 -43.24 -16.25
CA ARG A 11 -10.56 -41.89 -16.73
C ARG A 11 -11.34 -41.99 -18.04
N LYS A 12 -12.62 -41.58 -18.04
CA LYS A 12 -13.42 -41.39 -19.26
C LYS A 12 -12.79 -40.26 -20.10
N ARG A 13 -12.27 -40.61 -21.28
CA ARG A 13 -11.87 -39.65 -22.33
C ARG A 13 -13.13 -39.20 -23.08
N GLN A 14 -13.50 -37.92 -22.98
CA GLN A 14 -14.46 -37.32 -23.89
C GLN A 14 -13.76 -36.99 -25.21
N ARG A 15 -14.32 -37.52 -26.31
CA ARG A 15 -13.94 -37.28 -27.69
C ARG A 15 -14.39 -35.88 -28.09
N VAL A 16 -13.47 -34.97 -28.38
CA VAL A 16 -13.75 -33.72 -29.09
C VAL A 16 -13.86 -34.06 -30.57
N GLN A 17 -15.05 -33.89 -31.15
CA GLN A 17 -15.24 -34.01 -32.60
C GLN A 17 -14.79 -32.71 -33.27
N ILE A 18 -13.82 -32.86 -34.17
CA ILE A 18 -13.30 -31.82 -35.05
C ILE A 18 -14.31 -31.67 -36.19
N LEU A 19 -14.95 -30.51 -36.30
CA LEU A 19 -15.72 -30.14 -37.49
C LEU A 19 -14.84 -29.27 -38.39
N ASN A 20 -14.36 -29.89 -39.47
CA ASN A 20 -13.83 -29.21 -40.65
C ASN A 20 -15.01 -28.58 -41.41
N ASN A 21 -14.85 -27.34 -41.89
CA ASN A 21 -15.44 -26.88 -43.15
C ASN A 21 -14.71 -25.62 -43.65
N ALA A 22 -14.24 -25.68 -44.89
CA ALA A 22 -13.71 -24.58 -45.70
C ALA A 22 -14.83 -24.04 -46.63
N PRO A 23 -14.57 -23.08 -47.54
CA PRO A 23 -14.04 -21.73 -47.37
C PRO A 23 -15.11 -20.65 -47.67
N CYS A 24 -14.87 -19.44 -47.17
CA CYS A 24 -15.72 -18.26 -47.32
C CYS A 24 -15.82 -17.79 -48.78
N LYS A 25 -17.04 -17.70 -49.33
CA LYS A 25 -17.34 -17.03 -50.61
C LYS A 25 -17.78 -15.60 -50.34
N MET A 26 -17.03 -14.66 -50.90
CA MET A 26 -17.33 -13.24 -51.02
C MET A 26 -18.63 -13.04 -51.81
N ILE A 27 -19.61 -12.37 -51.22
CA ILE A 27 -20.73 -11.74 -51.93
C ILE A 27 -20.82 -10.30 -51.44
N LEU A 28 -20.47 -9.38 -52.34
CA LEU A 28 -20.66 -7.94 -52.19
C LEU A 28 -22.16 -7.66 -52.24
N HIS A 29 -22.69 -7.03 -51.19
CA HIS A 29 -23.97 -6.34 -51.26
C HIS A 29 -23.74 -4.92 -50.72
N GLU A 30 -23.71 -3.96 -51.65
CA GLU A 30 -23.91 -2.56 -51.34
C GLU A 30 -25.35 -2.36 -50.85
N SER A 31 -25.47 -1.81 -49.66
CA SER A 31 -26.69 -1.15 -49.21
C SER A 31 -26.29 0.04 -48.34
N THR A 32 -26.46 1.21 -48.93
CA THR A 32 -26.54 2.50 -48.27
C THR A 32 -27.63 2.47 -47.19
N GLU A 33 -27.36 2.99 -45.98
CA GLU A 33 -28.28 3.86 -45.24
C GLU A 33 -27.69 4.38 -43.91
N LYS A 34 -27.69 5.71 -43.81
CA LYS A 34 -28.04 6.57 -42.66
C LYS A 34 -27.22 6.46 -41.37
N HIS A 35 -26.36 7.46 -41.19
CA HIS A 35 -25.79 7.88 -39.91
C HIS A 35 -26.89 8.26 -38.92
N GLU A 36 -27.19 7.37 -37.96
CA GLU A 36 -27.77 7.74 -36.67
C GLU A 36 -26.63 8.09 -35.71
N THR A 37 -26.52 9.37 -35.37
CA THR A 37 -25.66 9.87 -34.31
C THR A 37 -26.23 9.45 -32.96
N SER A 38 -25.74 8.32 -32.45
CA SER A 38 -25.95 7.91 -31.06
C SER A 38 -25.18 8.86 -30.13
N SER A 39 -25.93 9.67 -29.38
CA SER A 39 -25.42 10.50 -28.30
C SER A 39 -24.97 9.61 -27.13
N TYR A 40 -23.68 9.29 -27.08
CA TYR A 40 -23.08 8.70 -25.89
C TYR A 40 -23.07 9.73 -24.76
N SER A 41 -23.82 9.44 -23.70
CA SER A 41 -23.84 10.20 -22.46
C SER A 41 -22.46 10.18 -21.79
N GLU A 42 -21.94 11.35 -21.44
CA GLU A 42 -20.62 11.56 -20.80
C GLU A 42 -20.51 11.06 -19.34
N GLU A 43 -21.51 10.38 -18.81
CA GLU A 43 -21.56 10.01 -17.39
C GLU A 43 -21.10 8.57 -17.16
N GLN A 44 -19.78 8.35 -17.06
CA GLN A 44 -19.13 7.28 -16.25
C GLN A 44 -17.60 7.16 -16.47
N LYS A 45 -16.87 8.27 -16.66
CA LYS A 45 -15.41 8.20 -16.52
C LYS A 45 -15.05 8.06 -15.03
N PRO A 46 -14.16 7.12 -14.64
CA PRO A 46 -13.71 7.03 -13.25
C PRO A 46 -13.11 8.38 -12.85
N LYS A 47 -13.53 8.91 -11.70
CA LYS A 47 -12.98 10.17 -11.15
C LYS A 47 -11.53 9.93 -10.76
N ILE A 48 -10.62 10.10 -11.72
CA ILE A 48 -9.19 10.08 -11.46
C ILE A 48 -8.86 11.21 -10.48
N SER A 49 -8.18 10.85 -9.40
CA SER A 49 -7.80 11.80 -8.35
C SER A 49 -6.91 12.92 -8.92
N LYS A 50 -7.17 14.17 -8.52
CA LYS A 50 -6.38 15.35 -8.93
C LYS A 50 -4.89 15.28 -8.58
N TYR A 51 -4.49 14.32 -7.74
CA TYR A 51 -3.10 14.09 -7.32
C TYR A 51 -2.35 13.12 -8.22
N PHE A 52 -3.03 12.56 -9.22
CA PHE A 52 -2.50 11.55 -10.13
C PHE A 52 -2.00 12.22 -11.41
N GLN A 53 -0.82 12.83 -11.34
CA GLN A 53 -0.23 13.55 -12.48
C GLN A 53 0.55 12.62 -13.43
N ASN A 54 1.00 11.45 -12.97
CA ASN A 54 1.73 10.45 -13.77
C ASN A 54 1.27 9.00 -13.46
N PRO A 55 0.15 8.55 -14.03
CA PRO A 55 -0.25 7.13 -13.96
C PRO A 55 0.82 6.19 -14.49
N GLY A 56 1.03 5.05 -13.81
CA GLY A 56 1.65 3.88 -14.42
C GLY A 56 3.18 3.81 -14.40
N ILE A 57 3.88 4.73 -13.73
CA ILE A 57 5.34 4.61 -13.54
C ILE A 57 5.61 3.79 -12.29
N HIS A 58 6.01 2.52 -12.46
CA HIS A 58 6.44 1.66 -11.38
C HIS A 58 7.71 2.22 -10.72
N LEU A 59 7.74 2.28 -9.39
CA LEU A 59 8.95 2.62 -8.65
C LEU A 59 9.94 1.45 -8.71
N LEU A 60 11.18 1.75 -9.12
CA LEU A 60 12.25 0.79 -9.31
C LEU A 60 13.08 0.57 -8.04
N SER A 61 14.06 -0.34 -8.09
CA SER A 61 14.92 -0.72 -6.97
C SER A 61 15.56 0.45 -6.24
N GLU A 62 15.94 1.51 -6.97
CA GLU A 62 16.64 2.68 -6.45
C GLU A 62 15.75 3.46 -5.46
N PHE A 63 14.43 3.46 -5.68
CA PHE A 63 13.50 4.09 -4.76
C PHE A 63 13.48 3.40 -3.39
N TYR A 64 13.58 2.07 -3.35
CA TYR A 64 13.49 1.31 -2.10
C TYR A 64 14.81 1.27 -1.34
N ASN A 65 15.94 1.36 -2.05
CA ASN A 65 17.29 1.26 -1.47
C ASN A 65 17.75 2.57 -0.81
N GLN A 66 17.04 2.96 0.25
CA GLN A 66 17.36 4.14 1.06
C GLN A 66 17.12 3.84 2.55
N PRO A 67 17.70 4.63 3.48
CA PRO A 67 17.51 4.45 4.92
C PRO A 67 16.02 4.41 5.32
N CYS A 68 15.69 3.61 6.34
CA CYS A 68 14.31 3.30 6.71
C CYS A 68 13.41 4.53 6.94
N THR A 69 13.94 5.59 7.57
CA THR A 69 13.22 6.84 7.82
C THR A 69 12.99 7.66 6.55
N GLU A 70 13.97 7.67 5.65
CA GLU A 70 13.87 8.33 4.36
C GLU A 70 12.85 7.61 3.47
N LEU A 71 12.91 6.27 3.43
CA LEU A 71 11.93 5.46 2.70
C LEU A 71 10.50 5.69 3.21
N ALA A 72 10.31 5.75 4.54
CA ALA A 72 8.99 5.94 5.12
C ALA A 72 8.36 7.28 4.74
N LYS A 73 9.16 8.35 4.67
CA LYS A 73 8.71 9.66 4.18
C LYS A 73 8.49 9.66 2.67
N SER A 74 9.41 9.06 1.91
CA SER A 74 9.34 8.96 0.45
C SER A 74 8.11 8.19 -0.03
N PHE A 75 7.61 7.23 0.76
CA PHE A 75 6.35 6.54 0.48
C PHE A 75 5.12 7.45 0.57
N LEU A 76 5.15 8.50 1.38
CA LEU A 76 4.00 9.41 1.48
C LEU A 76 3.74 10.05 0.12
N GLY A 77 2.50 9.93 -0.33
CA GLY A 77 2.05 10.47 -1.60
C GLY A 77 2.15 9.50 -2.78
N GLN A 78 2.91 8.40 -2.67
CA GLN A 78 2.97 7.34 -3.69
C GLN A 78 1.69 6.51 -3.72
N VAL A 79 1.48 5.72 -4.77
CA VAL A 79 0.24 4.94 -4.95
C VAL A 79 0.54 3.45 -4.88
N LEU A 80 0.01 2.78 -3.87
CA LEU A 80 0.00 1.32 -3.82
C LEU A 80 -1.09 0.79 -4.75
N VAL A 81 -0.71 -0.11 -5.64
CA VAL A 81 -1.61 -0.74 -6.61
C VAL A 81 -1.70 -2.22 -6.34
N ARG A 82 -2.91 -2.76 -6.45
CA ARG A 82 -3.23 -4.19 -6.34
C ARG A 82 -4.07 -4.60 -7.54
N LYS A 83 -3.57 -5.55 -8.34
CA LYS A 83 -4.29 -6.09 -9.51
C LYS A 83 -4.93 -7.45 -9.24
N LEU A 84 -6.25 -7.50 -9.15
CA LEU A 84 -7.00 -8.72 -8.87
C LEU A 84 -6.91 -9.74 -10.04
N PRO A 85 -7.24 -11.02 -9.81
CA PRO A 85 -7.15 -12.06 -10.85
C PRO A 85 -8.00 -11.80 -12.10
N ASP A 86 -9.08 -11.03 -11.98
CA ASP A 86 -9.93 -10.62 -13.10
C ASP A 86 -9.37 -9.42 -13.89
N GLY A 87 -8.21 -8.90 -13.49
CA GLY A 87 -7.54 -7.75 -14.09
C GLY A 87 -7.92 -6.41 -13.45
N THR A 88 -8.88 -6.36 -12.52
CA THR A 88 -9.29 -5.12 -11.85
C THR A 88 -8.18 -4.57 -10.97
N GLU A 89 -7.92 -3.27 -11.05
CA GLU A 89 -6.93 -2.59 -10.21
C GLU A 89 -7.59 -1.84 -9.05
N LEU A 90 -7.02 -2.02 -7.86
CA LEU A 90 -7.35 -1.26 -6.67
C LEU A 90 -6.17 -0.34 -6.37
N ARG A 91 -6.44 0.95 -6.14
CA ARG A 91 -5.39 1.97 -5.96
C ARG A 91 -5.61 2.74 -4.67
N GLY A 92 -4.55 2.94 -3.91
CA GLY A 92 -4.58 3.74 -2.69
C GLY A 92 -3.31 4.57 -2.54
N ARG A 93 -3.47 5.88 -2.35
CA ARG A 93 -2.34 6.78 -2.06
C ARG A 93 -1.87 6.54 -0.64
N ILE A 94 -0.59 6.33 -0.42
CA ILE A 94 -0.03 6.13 0.92
C ILE A 94 -0.03 7.48 1.67
N VAL A 95 -0.69 7.53 2.82
CA VAL A 95 -0.83 8.75 3.63
C VAL A 95 -0.26 8.64 5.03
N GLU A 96 0.12 7.44 5.47
CA GLU A 96 0.71 7.18 6.79
C GLU A 96 1.63 5.95 6.75
N THR A 97 2.81 6.09 7.35
CA THR A 97 3.86 5.07 7.44
C THR A 97 4.52 5.05 8.82
N GLU A 98 5.16 3.95 9.19
CA GLU A 98 6.04 3.85 10.36
C GLU A 98 7.37 3.19 9.99
N SER A 99 8.47 3.72 10.51
CA SER A 99 9.79 3.10 10.40
C SER A 99 10.07 2.16 11.57
N TYR A 100 10.63 1.00 11.24
CA TYR A 100 11.23 0.06 12.17
C TYR A 100 12.68 -0.11 11.78
N LEU A 101 13.61 0.41 12.59
CA LEU A 101 15.01 0.61 12.17
C LEU A 101 15.86 -0.66 12.18
N GLY A 102 15.32 -1.78 12.67
CA GLY A 102 16.12 -2.96 13.00
C GLY A 102 17.09 -2.69 14.14
N GLY A 103 18.08 -3.58 14.31
CA GLY A 103 19.15 -3.41 15.30
C GLY A 103 18.62 -3.07 16.69
N ASP A 104 18.91 -1.86 17.15
CA ASP A 104 18.57 -1.38 18.50
C ASP A 104 17.09 -1.03 18.70
N ASP A 105 16.27 -1.02 17.64
CA ASP A 105 14.85 -0.66 17.74
C ASP A 105 14.05 -1.72 18.50
N GLU A 106 13.85 -1.48 19.80
CA GLU A 106 13.14 -2.39 20.71
C GLU A 106 11.68 -2.66 20.31
N ALA A 107 11.07 -1.77 19.51
CA ALA A 107 9.73 -1.98 18.97
C ALA A 107 9.71 -2.88 17.72
N SER A 108 10.88 -3.14 17.12
CA SER A 108 10.99 -3.93 15.89
C SER A 108 10.94 -5.44 16.15
N HIS A 109 10.41 -6.18 15.19
CA HIS A 109 10.51 -7.64 15.18
C HIS A 109 11.97 -8.13 15.03
N SER A 110 12.86 -7.30 14.50
CA SER A 110 14.28 -7.55 14.28
C SER A 110 15.19 -6.98 15.38
N ARG A 111 14.62 -6.57 16.53
CA ARG A 111 15.38 -6.03 17.66
C ARG A 111 16.55 -6.94 18.07
N GLY A 112 17.68 -6.36 18.43
CA GLY A 112 18.92 -7.07 18.76
C GLY A 112 19.45 -7.94 17.61
N GLY A 113 19.09 -7.64 16.36
CA GLY A 113 19.46 -8.45 15.20
C GLY A 113 18.69 -9.77 15.07
N LYS A 114 17.57 -9.95 15.80
CA LYS A 114 16.80 -11.19 15.80
C LYS A 114 16.24 -11.54 14.42
N ARG A 115 16.79 -12.59 13.82
CA ARG A 115 16.33 -13.16 12.54
C ARG A 115 15.60 -14.49 12.75
N THR A 116 14.41 -14.59 12.17
CA THR A 116 13.50 -15.75 12.25
C THR A 116 12.86 -15.99 10.88
N GLU A 117 12.29 -17.18 10.66
CA GLU A 117 11.50 -17.45 9.45
C GLU A 117 10.37 -16.43 9.23
N ARG A 118 9.79 -15.92 10.32
CA ARG A 118 8.70 -14.95 10.24
C ARG A 118 9.13 -13.60 9.70
N ASN A 119 10.30 -13.09 10.09
CA ASN A 119 10.75 -11.73 9.77
C ASN A 119 11.91 -11.68 8.77
N VAL A 120 12.29 -12.80 8.17
CA VAL A 120 13.40 -12.88 7.22
C VAL A 120 13.26 -11.89 6.05
N ALA A 121 12.03 -11.55 5.66
CA ALA A 121 11.74 -10.52 4.65
C ALA A 121 12.34 -9.14 4.98
N MET A 122 12.46 -8.78 6.26
CA MET A 122 13.11 -7.53 6.70
C MET A 122 14.65 -7.56 6.51
N TYR A 123 15.23 -8.74 6.26
CA TYR A 123 16.65 -8.95 5.96
C TYR A 123 16.87 -9.29 4.48
N MET A 124 15.82 -9.26 3.67
CA MET A 124 15.91 -9.41 2.22
C MET A 124 16.12 -8.04 1.57
N LYS A 125 16.40 -8.03 0.26
CA LYS A 125 16.67 -6.81 -0.49
C LYS A 125 15.61 -5.72 -0.26
N PRO A 126 15.97 -4.43 -0.27
CA PRO A 126 14.99 -3.35 -0.21
C PRO A 126 13.91 -3.50 -1.28
N GLY A 127 12.66 -3.20 -0.92
CA GLY A 127 11.48 -3.44 -1.77
C GLY A 127 10.81 -4.81 -1.57
N THR A 128 11.41 -5.70 -0.77
CA THR A 128 10.76 -6.97 -0.39
C THR A 128 9.61 -6.71 0.58
N ILE A 129 8.43 -7.26 0.29
CA ILE A 129 7.25 -7.18 1.15
C ILE A 129 7.45 -8.09 2.35
N TYR A 130 7.21 -7.55 3.55
CA TYR A 130 7.06 -8.31 4.77
C TYR A 130 5.61 -8.26 5.26
N VAL A 131 4.87 -9.35 5.05
CA VAL A 131 3.50 -9.52 5.58
C VAL A 131 3.49 -10.48 6.75
N TYR A 132 2.94 -10.06 7.88
CA TYR A 132 2.75 -10.93 9.04
C TYR A 132 1.32 -10.86 9.58
N GLN A 133 0.90 -11.97 10.19
CA GLN A 133 -0.37 -12.06 10.90
C GLN A 133 -0.24 -11.49 12.31
N ILE A 134 -1.21 -10.70 12.75
CA ILE A 134 -1.32 -10.10 14.08
C ILE A 134 -2.70 -10.42 14.67
N TYR A 135 -2.76 -10.65 15.98
CA TYR A 135 -3.98 -11.02 16.72
C TYR A 135 -4.74 -12.21 16.11
N GLY A 136 -4.03 -13.13 15.44
CA GLY A 136 -4.59 -14.36 14.86
C GLY A 136 -5.51 -14.17 13.64
N ILE A 137 -5.89 -12.95 13.26
CA ILE A 137 -6.88 -12.74 12.18
C ILE A 137 -6.53 -11.62 11.20
N TYR A 138 -5.58 -10.75 11.54
CA TYR A 138 -5.27 -9.55 10.77
C TYR A 138 -3.87 -9.62 10.18
N PHE A 139 -3.63 -8.85 9.11
CA PHE A 139 -2.32 -8.71 8.50
C PHE A 139 -1.78 -7.30 8.67
N CYS A 140 -0.46 -7.17 8.63
CA CYS A 140 0.24 -5.91 8.46
C CYS A 140 1.22 -6.08 7.30
N MET A 141 1.31 -5.07 6.43
CA MET A 141 2.21 -5.05 5.28
C MET A 141 3.34 -4.05 5.52
N ASN A 142 4.58 -4.54 5.48
CA ASN A 142 5.78 -3.73 5.56
C ASN A 142 6.60 -3.91 4.28
N VAL A 143 7.55 -3.01 4.06
CA VAL A 143 8.48 -3.09 2.95
C VAL A 143 9.91 -2.96 3.50
N SER A 144 10.77 -3.92 3.17
CA SER A 144 12.19 -3.89 3.53
C SER A 144 12.85 -2.62 2.98
N SER A 145 13.65 -1.95 3.81
CA SER A 145 14.42 -0.77 3.43
C SER A 145 15.91 -1.10 3.35
N GLN A 146 16.77 -0.09 3.10
CA GLN A 146 18.19 -0.25 3.37
C GLN A 146 18.42 -0.48 4.87
N GLY A 147 19.33 -1.41 5.19
CA GLY A 147 19.71 -1.78 6.55
C GLY A 147 19.13 -3.11 7.02
N ASP A 148 19.96 -3.91 7.70
CA ASP A 148 19.58 -5.25 8.14
C ASP A 148 18.41 -5.23 9.13
N GLY A 149 17.33 -5.92 8.77
CA GLY A 149 16.14 -6.01 9.60
C GLY A 149 15.32 -4.71 9.63
N ALA A 150 15.61 -3.72 8.79
CA ALA A 150 14.87 -2.47 8.74
C ALA A 150 13.71 -2.55 7.75
N ALA A 151 12.54 -2.02 8.13
CA ALA A 151 11.37 -2.03 7.26
C ALA A 151 10.38 -0.90 7.59
N VAL A 152 9.62 -0.49 6.58
CA VAL A 152 8.54 0.49 6.73
C VAL A 152 7.19 -0.20 6.74
N LEU A 153 6.40 0.01 7.79
CA LEU A 153 5.00 -0.39 7.84
C LEU A 153 4.15 0.61 7.06
N LEU A 154 3.32 0.11 6.14
CA LEU A 154 2.24 0.90 5.54
C LEU A 154 1.04 0.89 6.50
N ARG A 155 0.58 2.07 6.90
CA ARG A 155 -0.48 2.19 7.93
C ARG A 155 -1.79 2.68 7.41
N SER A 156 -1.77 3.59 6.44
CA SER A 156 -3.01 4.10 5.89
C SER A 156 -2.88 4.50 4.43
N LEU A 157 -3.98 4.32 3.71
CA LEU A 157 -4.15 4.77 2.34
C LEU A 157 -5.37 5.69 2.21
N GLU A 158 -5.29 6.67 1.32
CA GLU A 158 -6.43 7.35 0.70
C GLU A 158 -6.86 6.52 -0.52
N PRO A 159 -8.04 5.85 -0.48
CA PRO A 159 -8.54 5.07 -1.61
C PRO A 159 -8.75 5.95 -2.85
N LEU A 160 -8.26 5.50 -4.00
CA LEU A 160 -8.36 6.23 -5.27
C LEU A 160 -9.28 5.50 -6.26
N GLU A 161 -9.12 4.18 -6.41
CA GLU A 161 -9.87 3.37 -7.38
C GLU A 161 -10.26 2.02 -6.76
N GLY A 162 -11.42 1.48 -7.16
CA GLY A 162 -11.94 0.20 -6.65
C GLY A 162 -12.64 0.27 -5.30
N LEU A 163 -13.18 1.44 -4.92
CA LEU A 163 -13.76 1.70 -3.59
C LEU A 163 -14.86 0.70 -3.19
N ASP A 164 -15.73 0.31 -4.12
CA ASP A 164 -16.81 -0.65 -3.83
C ASP A 164 -16.28 -2.06 -3.58
N ILE A 165 -15.23 -2.46 -4.30
CA ILE A 165 -14.56 -3.75 -4.08
C ILE A 165 -13.84 -3.74 -2.73
N MET A 166 -13.11 -2.66 -2.40
CA MET A 166 -12.50 -2.48 -1.09
C MET A 166 -13.54 -2.58 0.04
N ARG A 167 -14.71 -1.97 -0.17
CA ARG A 167 -15.83 -2.02 0.78
C ARG A 167 -16.36 -3.44 0.96
N ASN A 168 -16.50 -4.19 -0.12
CA ASN A 168 -16.95 -5.59 -0.09
C ASN A 168 -15.96 -6.48 0.68
N PHE A 169 -14.66 -6.38 0.40
CA PHE A 169 -13.64 -7.13 1.14
C PHE A 169 -13.63 -6.78 2.64
N ARG A 170 -13.85 -5.51 2.98
CA ARG A 170 -13.95 -5.06 4.38
C ARG A 170 -15.24 -5.47 5.08
N ASN A 171 -16.32 -5.74 4.33
CA ASN A 171 -17.62 -6.14 4.87
C ASN A 171 -17.72 -7.64 5.16
N GLY A 172 -16.95 -8.50 4.50
CA GLY A 172 -17.05 -9.97 4.66
C GLY A 172 -16.85 -10.51 6.07
N ARG A 173 -16.41 -9.68 7.03
CA ARG A 173 -16.26 -10.01 8.46
C ARG A 173 -17.12 -9.16 9.40
N ARG A 174 -18.00 -8.32 8.86
CA ARG A 174 -18.87 -7.42 9.63
C ARG A 174 -20.25 -8.05 9.77
N ASN A 175 -20.93 -7.72 10.88
CA ASN A 175 -22.33 -8.08 11.07
C ASN A 175 -23.19 -7.46 9.95
N GLU A 176 -24.14 -8.20 9.40
CA GLU A 176 -25.06 -7.74 8.35
C GLU A 176 -25.83 -6.47 8.74
N LYS A 177 -26.10 -6.29 10.04
CA LYS A 177 -26.78 -5.09 10.59
C LYS A 177 -25.84 -3.89 10.77
N ALA A 178 -24.55 -4.03 10.50
CA ALA A 178 -23.60 -2.95 10.69
C ALA A 178 -23.81 -1.85 9.64
N LYS A 179 -23.71 -0.59 10.07
CA LYS A 179 -23.80 0.56 9.16
C LYS A 179 -22.77 0.42 8.02
N PRO A 180 -23.09 0.86 6.79
CA PRO A 180 -22.12 0.88 5.70
C PRO A 180 -20.84 1.61 6.12
N LEU A 181 -19.68 1.07 5.74
CA LEU A 181 -18.40 1.74 5.99
C LEU A 181 -18.40 3.10 5.32
N LYS A 182 -17.80 4.10 5.94
CA LYS A 182 -17.43 5.33 5.25
C LYS A 182 -16.18 5.08 4.41
N GLU A 183 -15.97 5.90 3.38
CA GLU A 183 -14.76 5.81 2.56
C GLU A 183 -13.48 5.96 3.39
N THR A 184 -13.50 6.87 4.38
CA THR A 184 -12.40 7.07 5.32
C THR A 184 -12.10 5.85 6.19
N GLU A 185 -13.00 4.86 6.28
CA GLU A 185 -12.84 3.66 7.10
C GLU A 185 -12.32 2.44 6.33
N LEU A 186 -12.16 2.58 5.00
CA LEU A 186 -11.70 1.50 4.14
C LEU A 186 -10.24 1.14 4.44
N CYS A 187 -9.37 2.15 4.47
CA CYS A 187 -7.92 1.96 4.54
C CYS A 187 -7.24 2.71 5.71
N ASN A 188 -7.98 3.29 6.67
CA ASN A 188 -7.42 4.04 7.81
C ASN A 188 -6.88 3.15 8.95
N GLY A 189 -5.98 2.24 8.61
CA GLY A 189 -5.27 1.37 9.55
C GLY A 189 -4.54 0.22 8.85
N PRO A 190 -3.43 -0.28 9.43
CA PRO A 190 -2.52 -1.20 8.75
C PRO A 190 -3.21 -2.51 8.34
N SER A 191 -4.10 -3.02 9.19
CA SER A 191 -4.87 -4.22 8.86
C SER A 191 -6.12 -3.95 8.03
N LYS A 192 -6.58 -2.70 8.00
CA LYS A 192 -7.73 -2.29 7.18
C LYS A 192 -7.31 -2.19 5.73
N LEU A 193 -6.19 -1.54 5.41
CA LEU A 193 -5.67 -1.50 4.04
C LEU A 193 -5.35 -2.89 3.51
N CYS A 194 -4.80 -3.79 4.33
CA CYS A 194 -4.56 -5.17 3.88
C CYS A 194 -5.87 -5.87 3.50
N GLN A 195 -6.94 -5.71 4.29
CA GLN A 195 -8.25 -6.29 3.94
C GLN A 195 -8.85 -5.63 2.71
N ALA A 196 -8.81 -4.30 2.62
CA ALA A 196 -9.36 -3.55 1.49
C ALA A 196 -8.68 -3.90 0.15
N LEU A 197 -7.41 -4.30 0.18
CA LEU A 197 -6.63 -4.71 -1.00
C LEU A 197 -6.46 -6.23 -1.13
N ASP A 198 -7.15 -7.03 -0.31
CA ASP A 198 -7.00 -8.49 -0.27
C ASP A 198 -5.53 -8.96 -0.14
N ILE A 199 -4.73 -8.23 0.64
CA ILE A 199 -3.34 -8.57 0.96
C ILE A 199 -3.34 -9.50 2.17
N ASN A 200 -2.81 -10.70 1.96
CA ASN A 200 -2.68 -11.75 2.96
C ASN A 200 -1.25 -12.33 2.99
N LYS A 201 -1.04 -13.42 3.73
CA LYS A 201 0.30 -14.01 3.92
C LYS A 201 0.97 -14.47 2.61
N SER A 202 0.22 -14.76 1.54
CA SER A 202 0.79 -15.13 0.23
C SER A 202 1.62 -14.02 -0.42
N TYR A 203 1.49 -12.79 0.07
CA TYR A 203 2.29 -11.64 -0.38
C TYR A 203 3.60 -11.47 0.39
N ASP A 204 3.83 -12.25 1.44
CA ASP A 204 5.10 -12.20 2.16
C ASP A 204 6.26 -12.62 1.25
N ARG A 205 7.37 -11.90 1.34
CA ARG A 205 8.60 -12.09 0.54
C ARG A 205 8.46 -11.81 -0.96
N LYS A 206 7.31 -11.34 -1.44
CA LYS A 206 7.17 -10.82 -2.81
C LYS A 206 7.99 -9.53 -2.99
N ASP A 207 8.34 -9.21 -4.23
CA ASP A 207 9.20 -8.08 -4.59
C ASP A 207 8.41 -6.98 -5.30
N LEU A 208 8.26 -5.82 -4.66
CA LEU A 208 7.49 -4.70 -5.23
C LEU A 208 8.09 -4.11 -6.51
N THR A 209 9.34 -4.42 -6.85
CA THR A 209 9.98 -3.95 -8.07
C THR A 209 9.57 -4.73 -9.32
N ASN A 210 9.03 -5.95 -9.15
CA ASN A 210 8.78 -6.88 -10.27
C ASN A 210 7.53 -7.77 -10.08
N ASP A 211 6.74 -7.58 -9.03
CA ASP A 211 5.51 -8.35 -8.85
C ASP A 211 4.40 -7.86 -9.79
N GLN A 212 3.65 -8.82 -10.36
CA GLN A 212 2.60 -8.54 -11.34
C GLN A 212 1.26 -8.15 -10.70
N ASP A 213 1.09 -8.48 -9.42
CA ASP A 213 -0.19 -8.36 -8.71
C ASP A 213 -0.20 -7.19 -7.71
N THR A 214 0.98 -6.68 -7.34
CA THR A 214 1.14 -5.58 -6.38
C THR A 214 2.44 -4.80 -6.63
N TRP A 215 2.33 -3.50 -6.86
CA TRP A 215 3.45 -2.59 -7.07
C TRP A 215 3.15 -1.21 -6.48
N ILE A 216 4.13 -0.31 -6.50
CA ILE A 216 3.95 1.09 -6.12
C ILE A 216 4.27 1.96 -7.33
N GLU A 217 3.36 2.90 -7.62
CA GLU A 217 3.55 3.90 -8.66
C GLU A 217 3.96 5.26 -8.07
N ALA A 218 4.69 6.02 -8.88
CA ALA A 218 5.02 7.41 -8.58
C ALA A 218 3.73 8.25 -8.42
N GLY A 219 3.54 8.82 -7.24
CA GLY A 219 2.48 9.78 -6.95
C GLY A 219 3.03 11.19 -6.78
N SER A 220 2.29 12.06 -6.08
CA SER A 220 2.76 13.43 -5.81
C SER A 220 3.75 13.43 -4.64
N LYS A 221 4.94 13.99 -4.86
CA LYS A 221 5.91 14.27 -3.81
C LYS A 221 5.29 15.16 -2.72
N ILE A 222 5.42 14.74 -1.47
CA ILE A 222 5.00 15.52 -0.31
C ILE A 222 6.19 16.32 0.19
N LEU A 223 6.00 17.61 0.46
CA LEU A 223 7.04 18.46 1.03
C LEU A 223 7.23 18.11 2.51
N ASP A 224 8.45 18.22 3.01
CA ASP A 224 8.76 17.89 4.41
C ASP A 224 7.93 18.73 5.40
N GLU A 225 7.54 19.96 5.05
CA GLU A 225 6.66 20.81 5.85
C GLU A 225 5.24 20.24 6.02
N ASP A 226 4.78 19.41 5.08
CA ASP A 226 3.48 18.76 5.09
C ASP A 226 3.51 17.36 5.75
N ILE A 227 4.68 16.88 6.19
CA ILE A 227 4.83 15.56 6.83
C ILE A 227 4.88 15.70 8.34
N VAL A 228 3.91 15.19 9.08
CA VAL A 228 3.97 15.15 10.54
C VAL A 228 4.82 13.96 10.99
N SER A 229 5.83 14.20 11.82
CA SER A 229 6.64 13.17 12.48
C SER A 229 6.24 13.04 13.96
N CYS A 230 5.92 11.83 14.41
CA CYS A 230 5.41 11.59 15.77
C CYS A 230 5.67 10.14 16.24
N SER A 231 5.26 9.82 17.47
CA SER A 231 5.41 8.48 18.03
C SER A 231 4.56 7.45 17.28
N ARG A 232 5.07 6.22 17.21
CA ARG A 232 4.40 5.06 16.61
C ARG A 232 3.21 4.59 17.45
N ILE A 233 2.31 3.84 16.83
CA ILE A 233 1.06 3.37 17.42
C ILE A 233 1.14 1.88 17.71
N GLY A 234 0.79 1.49 18.95
CA GLY A 234 0.60 0.09 19.32
C GLY A 234 1.88 -0.72 19.47
N ILE A 235 3.01 -0.06 19.78
CA ILE A 235 4.32 -0.71 20.00
C ILE A 235 4.57 -1.14 21.46
N GLY A 236 3.57 -1.01 22.35
CA GLY A 236 3.71 -1.31 23.77
C GLY A 236 4.74 -0.41 24.47
N ASN A 237 5.28 -0.88 25.60
CA ASN A 237 6.40 -0.21 26.26
C ASN A 237 7.72 -0.71 25.65
N ALA A 238 8.31 0.10 24.78
CA ALA A 238 9.60 -0.13 24.15
C ALA A 238 10.69 0.80 24.71
N GLY A 239 10.55 1.25 25.97
CA GLY A 239 11.45 2.22 26.57
C GLY A 239 11.48 3.53 25.77
N GLU A 240 12.70 4.06 25.54
CA GLU A 240 12.93 5.28 24.76
C GLU A 240 12.36 5.21 23.33
N TRP A 241 12.28 4.01 22.74
CA TRP A 241 11.73 3.78 21.39
C TRP A 241 10.23 4.06 21.27
N THR A 242 9.53 4.14 22.40
CA THR A 242 8.11 4.49 22.47
C THR A 242 7.87 5.94 22.05
N LYS A 243 8.80 6.85 22.37
CA LYS A 243 8.66 8.29 22.13
C LYS A 243 9.33 8.76 20.85
N LYS A 244 10.16 7.93 20.21
CA LYS A 244 10.89 8.32 19.00
C LYS A 244 9.92 8.68 17.86
N PRO A 245 10.19 9.76 17.10
CA PRO A 245 9.32 10.26 16.05
C PRO A 245 9.47 9.46 14.74
N LEU A 246 9.12 8.17 14.79
CA LEU A 246 9.29 7.19 13.72
C LEU A 246 7.98 6.86 12.99
N ARG A 247 6.92 7.65 13.20
CA ARG A 247 5.67 7.60 12.43
C ARG A 247 5.51 8.88 11.62
N PHE A 248 5.16 8.74 10.35
CA PHE A 248 5.04 9.83 9.40
C PHE A 248 3.67 9.82 8.74
N TYR A 249 3.04 10.98 8.60
CA TYR A 249 1.79 11.10 7.84
C TYR A 249 1.59 12.49 7.22
N ILE A 250 0.74 12.55 6.20
CA ILE A 250 0.40 13.80 5.52
C ILE A 250 -0.51 14.65 6.41
N LYS A 251 -0.06 15.86 6.75
CA LYS A 251 -0.77 16.81 7.63
C LYS A 251 -2.18 17.10 7.11
N GLY A 252 -3.17 17.04 8.00
CA GLY A 252 -4.56 17.35 7.68
C GLY A 252 -5.28 16.32 6.79
N ASN A 253 -4.62 15.25 6.33
CA ASN A 253 -5.26 14.24 5.51
C ASN A 253 -6.27 13.41 6.34
N LYS A 254 -7.53 13.37 5.89
CA LYS A 254 -8.65 12.71 6.60
C LYS A 254 -8.57 11.18 6.63
N TYR A 255 -7.72 10.57 5.82
CA TYR A 255 -7.53 9.12 5.77
C TYR A 255 -6.46 8.62 6.74
N VAL A 256 -5.68 9.51 7.38
CA VAL A 256 -4.72 9.11 8.44
C VAL A 256 -5.44 8.35 9.55
N SER A 257 -4.84 7.26 10.03
CA SER A 257 -5.50 6.36 10.99
C SER A 257 -5.69 7.00 12.36
N VAL A 258 -4.65 7.66 12.88
CA VAL A 258 -4.69 8.41 14.15
C VAL A 258 -3.89 9.70 14.01
N ARG A 259 -4.55 10.85 14.13
CA ARG A 259 -3.88 12.16 14.10
C ARG A 259 -3.29 12.51 15.46
N ASP A 260 -2.07 13.01 15.45
CA ASP A 260 -1.39 13.57 16.62
C ASP A 260 -1.49 15.09 16.55
N LYS A 261 -2.52 15.64 17.22
CA LYS A 261 -2.80 17.08 17.19
C LYS A 261 -1.67 17.92 17.80
N TYR A 262 -0.92 17.36 18.75
CA TYR A 262 0.20 18.05 19.37
C TYR A 262 1.38 18.16 18.41
N ALA A 263 1.73 17.06 17.73
CA ALA A 263 2.77 17.08 16.69
C ALA A 263 2.40 17.99 15.50
N GLU A 264 1.12 18.01 15.10
CA GLU A 264 0.63 18.94 14.07
C GLU A 264 0.76 20.41 14.46
N ALA A 265 0.44 20.75 15.71
CA ALA A 265 0.55 22.11 16.23
C ALA A 265 2.02 22.55 16.28
N ASN A 266 2.91 21.75 16.86
CA ASN A 266 4.33 22.07 16.99
C ASN A 266 5.04 22.26 15.64
N LYS A 267 4.64 21.48 14.63
CA LYS A 267 5.16 21.66 13.28
C LYS A 267 4.72 22.98 12.64
N THR A 268 3.54 23.47 13.00
CA THR A 268 3.06 24.79 12.55
C THR A 268 3.91 25.91 13.16
N PHE A 269 4.28 25.80 14.45
CA PHE A 269 5.11 26.80 15.13
C PHE A 269 6.55 26.90 14.60
N GLN A 270 7.14 25.77 14.18
CA GLN A 270 8.48 25.77 13.56
C GLN A 270 8.48 26.49 12.20
N ASN A 271 7.37 26.43 11.45
CA ASN A 271 7.24 27.09 10.15
C ASN A 271 6.87 28.58 10.26
N THR A 272 6.38 29.04 11.41
CA THR A 272 5.95 30.45 11.62
C THR A 272 6.97 31.28 12.40
N SER A 273 8.16 30.74 12.72
CA SER A 273 9.22 31.53 13.35
C SER A 273 10.00 32.28 12.27
N PRO A 274 9.88 33.62 12.16
CA PRO A 274 10.74 34.38 11.28
C PRO A 274 12.15 34.40 11.87
N ASP A 275 13.13 34.30 10.98
CA ASP A 275 14.55 34.42 11.20
C ASP A 275 14.87 35.60 12.14
N CYS A 276 15.03 35.33 13.43
CA CYS A 276 15.55 36.32 14.37
C CYS A 276 17.08 36.27 14.31
N HIS A 277 17.63 36.85 13.24
CA HIS A 277 18.97 37.39 13.27
C HIS A 277 19.02 38.51 14.32
N ALA A 278 19.18 38.12 15.60
CA ALA A 278 19.66 39.01 16.64
C ALA A 278 21.12 39.35 16.30
N LYS A 279 21.30 40.45 15.57
CA LYS A 279 22.59 41.13 15.47
C LYS A 279 23.01 41.50 16.89
N ASN A 280 24.00 40.78 17.41
CA ASN A 280 24.75 41.19 18.60
C ASN A 280 25.48 42.49 18.28
N ASN A 281 24.83 43.63 18.54
CA ASN A 281 25.52 44.90 18.69
C ASN A 281 26.20 44.89 20.06
N PHE A 282 27.46 44.44 20.09
CA PHE A 282 28.38 44.83 21.14
C PHE A 282 28.69 46.32 20.94
N ASN A 283 28.19 47.17 21.84
CA ASN A 283 28.79 48.46 22.08
C ASN A 283 28.79 48.77 23.58
N THR A 284 30.02 48.73 24.12
CA THR A 284 30.62 49.61 25.14
C THR A 284 29.81 50.02 26.37
N LEU A 285 30.34 49.67 27.55
CA LEU A 285 30.56 50.58 28.68
C LEU A 285 31.51 49.93 29.70
N LYS A 286 32.81 50.26 29.60
CA LYS A 286 33.72 50.68 30.69
C LYS A 286 35.07 51.06 30.09
#